data_AF-A0A0G0BQJ7-F1
#
_entry.id   AF-A0A0G0BQJ7-F1
#
_cell.length_a   1.000
_cell.length_b   1.000
_cell.length_c   1.000
_cell.angle_alpha   90.00
_cell.angle_beta   90.00
_cell.angle_gamma   90.00
#
_symmetry.space_group_name_H-M   'P 1'
#
loop_
_entity.id
_entity.type
_entity.pdbx_description
1 polymer ?
#
loop_
_entity_poly.entity_id
_entity_poly.type
_entity_poly.pdbx_seq_one_letter_code
_entity_poly.pdbx_strand_id
1 'polypeptide(L)'
;MDKIAVLDFGGQYAHLIASRIRRQGVYAEIKRPKTPAYLLKNYKGIILSGGPRSVFEKNSPRCDKRIFDLNIPILGICYGHHLMAFLQRGYVKPAPTKEFGPAELTINDNSHIFKDIDTKQTVWMSHGDSVTVVPRNFKVIASTKDCENAAIADEQMKFYGVQFHPEVTHTACGDQIFNNFLEICNAKRDWDLSEYLEKKIAYIKDYVRDRRVFMLISGGVDSTVSFAILEKALGKERVYGLFVDTGFMRYQEKEQVEKALKEIGVENLHVYDAKKEFYSSLKNVYDPEIKRAVIGNLFLEIKDKVSKDLRLNIDEWMLGQGTIYPDTIESGGTQYSSRIKTHHNRVEGIQELIKRKRIIEPVKELYKDEVRQIGEKLGLPKELVWRQPFPGPGLAVRILCAKKENYPPNHLALERQVNMLLAETDNLKGKVLPIKSVGVQGDNRTYRHPLVIYGDTTWDELKNISTKLINQFKEINRVVYGFGISNIENVQLSLSELAEDRIKLLQKADKIVQDAIFEKDLTKDIWQFPVVLLPVNFNNQGKESIVLRPVESMDAMSAGVYELDWMTVKKIADDLLIIPDISAVLYDVTSKPPATIEWE
;
A
#
# COMPACT_ATOMS: atom_id res chain seq x y z
N MET A 1 15.42 -10.47 23.93
CA MET A 1 14.62 -9.59 23.08
C MET A 1 13.46 -9.07 23.87
N ASP A 2 13.50 -7.78 24.14
CA ASP A 2 12.39 -7.05 24.74
C ASP A 2 11.25 -6.92 23.71
N LYS A 3 10.01 -6.88 24.19
CA LYS A 3 8.82 -6.86 23.32
C LYS A 3 7.78 -5.88 23.82
N ILE A 4 7.12 -5.21 22.86
CA ILE A 4 5.91 -4.40 23.08
C ILE A 4 4.70 -5.12 22.50
N ALA A 5 3.61 -5.22 23.26
CA ALA A 5 2.37 -5.79 22.78
C ALA A 5 1.47 -4.67 22.23
N VAL A 6 0.97 -4.81 21.00
CA VAL A 6 -0.02 -3.90 20.41
C VAL A 6 -1.36 -4.62 20.36
N LEU A 7 -2.31 -4.24 21.20
CA LEU A 7 -3.67 -4.79 21.19
C LEU A 7 -4.50 -4.09 20.12
N ASP A 8 -4.90 -4.86 19.10
CA ASP A 8 -5.61 -4.35 17.90
C ASP A 8 -7.13 -4.32 18.08
N PHE A 9 -7.68 -3.15 18.32
CA PHE A 9 -9.12 -2.90 18.47
C PHE A 9 -9.85 -2.62 17.14
N GLY A 10 -9.15 -2.77 16.01
CA GLY A 10 -9.70 -2.65 14.66
C GLY A 10 -9.17 -1.44 13.89
N GLY A 11 -9.22 -1.55 12.56
CA GLY A 11 -8.65 -0.56 11.64
C GLY A 11 -7.22 -0.89 11.23
N GLN A 12 -6.59 0.03 10.49
CA GLN A 12 -5.23 -0.14 9.94
C GLN A 12 -4.10 0.27 10.90
N TYR A 13 -4.45 0.94 11.99
CA TYR A 13 -3.52 1.64 12.87
C TYR A 13 -2.59 0.72 13.66
N ALA A 14 -3.03 -0.49 14.06
CA ALA A 14 -2.20 -1.42 14.81
C ALA A 14 -0.92 -1.81 14.05
N HIS A 15 -1.00 -1.95 12.72
CA HIS A 15 0.16 -2.24 11.88
C HIS A 15 1.12 -1.05 11.80
N LEU A 16 0.60 0.17 11.70
CA LEU A 16 1.41 1.39 11.73
C LEU A 16 2.13 1.56 13.08
N ILE A 17 1.43 1.37 14.19
CA ILE A 17 2.01 1.42 15.55
C ILE A 17 3.16 0.42 15.67
N ALA A 18 2.91 -0.86 15.33
CA ALA A 18 3.93 -1.90 15.45
C ALA A 18 5.14 -1.63 14.52
N SER A 19 4.92 -1.13 13.30
CA SER A 19 5.99 -0.73 12.39
C SER A 19 6.82 0.43 12.97
N ARG A 20 6.17 1.47 13.53
CA ARG A 20 6.84 2.62 14.16
C ARG A 20 7.74 2.21 15.33
N ILE A 21 7.24 1.33 16.20
CA ILE A 21 8.03 0.80 17.33
C ILE A 21 9.27 0.02 16.84
N ARG A 22 9.10 -0.83 15.81
CA ARG A 22 10.20 -1.62 15.24
C ARG A 22 11.26 -0.77 14.55
N ARG A 23 10.88 0.32 13.87
CA ARG A 23 11.83 1.28 13.28
C ARG A 23 12.74 1.92 14.30
N GLN A 24 12.29 2.02 15.54
CA GLN A 24 13.11 2.54 16.64
C GLN A 24 13.90 1.43 17.36
N GLY A 25 13.98 0.22 16.80
CA GLY A 25 14.82 -0.86 17.30
C GLY A 25 14.21 -1.72 18.41
N VAL A 26 12.89 -1.68 18.65
CA VAL A 26 12.21 -2.57 19.62
C VAL A 26 11.21 -3.47 18.92
N TYR A 27 11.21 -4.77 19.23
CA TYR A 27 10.26 -5.68 18.60
C TYR A 27 8.82 -5.42 19.12
N ALA A 28 7.90 -5.16 18.19
CA ALA A 28 6.47 -5.07 18.48
C ALA A 28 5.71 -6.27 17.91
N GLU A 29 4.75 -6.79 18.69
CA GLU A 29 3.89 -7.89 18.31
C GLU A 29 2.42 -7.49 18.43
N ILE A 30 1.64 -7.74 17.37
CA ILE A 30 0.20 -7.46 17.37
C ILE A 30 -0.52 -8.63 18.04
N LYS A 31 -1.41 -8.30 18.97
CA LYS A 31 -2.18 -9.23 19.79
C LYS A 31 -3.66 -8.90 19.69
N ARG A 32 -4.50 -9.91 19.90
CA ARG A 32 -5.97 -9.73 19.91
C ARG A 32 -6.38 -8.97 21.17
N PRO A 33 -7.44 -8.14 21.14
CA PRO A 33 -7.93 -7.41 22.32
C PRO A 33 -8.13 -8.28 23.54
N LYS A 34 -8.74 -9.46 23.35
CA LYS A 34 -9.06 -10.41 24.43
C LYS A 34 -7.88 -11.29 24.86
N THR A 35 -6.64 -10.96 24.46
CA THR A 35 -5.46 -11.70 24.92
C THR A 35 -5.40 -11.65 26.45
N PRO A 36 -5.38 -12.81 27.15
CA PRO A 36 -5.33 -12.83 28.60
C PRO A 36 -4.12 -12.09 29.18
N ALA A 37 -4.33 -11.33 30.25
CA ALA A 37 -3.28 -10.50 30.86
C ALA A 37 -2.02 -11.30 31.26
N TYR A 38 -2.19 -12.55 31.71
CA TYR A 38 -1.04 -13.39 32.11
C TYR A 38 -0.09 -13.72 30.95
N LEU A 39 -0.55 -13.68 29.70
CA LEU A 39 0.30 -13.84 28.51
C LEU A 39 1.09 -12.57 28.18
N LEU A 40 0.65 -11.42 28.71
CA LEU A 40 1.26 -10.11 28.46
C LEU A 40 2.26 -9.69 29.55
N LYS A 41 2.35 -10.44 30.66
CA LYS A 41 3.20 -10.11 31.81
C LYS A 41 4.70 -9.94 31.51
N ASN A 42 5.19 -10.58 30.46
CA ASN A 42 6.61 -10.56 30.08
C ASN A 42 6.94 -9.47 29.04
N TYR A 43 5.95 -8.68 28.60
CA TYR A 43 6.18 -7.55 27.70
C TYR A 43 6.67 -6.34 28.50
N LYS A 44 7.45 -5.48 27.86
CA LYS A 44 7.96 -4.24 28.47
C LYS A 44 6.93 -3.12 28.51
N GLY A 45 5.92 -3.19 27.64
CA GLY A 45 4.80 -2.25 27.59
C GLY A 45 3.67 -2.77 26.71
N ILE A 46 2.49 -2.19 26.90
CA ILE A 46 1.28 -2.50 26.12
C ILE A 46 0.80 -1.22 25.43
N ILE A 47 0.47 -1.31 24.15
CA ILE A 47 -0.21 -0.25 23.41
C ILE A 47 -1.62 -0.72 23.08
N LEU A 48 -2.63 0.06 23.44
CA LEU A 48 -4.03 -0.12 23.06
C LEU A 48 -4.28 0.71 21.80
N SER A 49 -4.50 0.08 20.65
CA SER A 49 -4.68 0.80 19.39
C SER A 49 -5.99 1.60 19.33
N GLY A 50 -6.09 2.45 18.31
CA GLY A 50 -7.36 3.03 17.87
C GLY A 50 -8.34 1.97 17.34
N GLY A 51 -9.57 2.42 17.06
CA GLY A 51 -10.66 1.62 16.51
C GLY A 51 -11.86 2.49 16.15
N PRO A 52 -12.70 2.09 15.17
CA PRO A 52 -13.76 2.95 14.64
C PRO A 52 -15.04 3.01 15.49
N ARG A 53 -15.09 2.26 16.60
CA ARG A 53 -16.32 2.06 17.40
C ARG A 53 -16.33 2.92 18.65
N SER A 54 -17.52 3.26 19.16
CA SER A 54 -17.64 3.87 20.49
C SER A 54 -17.43 2.84 21.60
N VAL A 55 -16.84 3.20 22.74
CA VAL A 55 -16.65 2.26 23.88
C VAL A 55 -17.96 1.76 24.51
N PHE A 56 -19.07 2.46 24.27
CA PHE A 56 -20.39 2.15 24.85
C PHE A 56 -21.25 1.19 24.02
N GLU A 57 -20.92 0.94 22.76
CA GLU A 57 -21.73 0.00 21.98
C GLU A 57 -21.65 -1.40 22.62
N LYS A 58 -22.78 -2.10 22.65
CA LYS A 58 -22.95 -3.40 23.34
C LYS A 58 -21.91 -4.45 22.94
N ASN A 59 -21.35 -4.34 21.73
CA ASN A 59 -20.40 -5.27 21.14
C ASN A 59 -19.00 -4.66 20.91
N SER A 60 -18.68 -3.55 21.56
CA SER A 60 -17.38 -2.92 21.39
C SER A 60 -16.24 -3.78 21.93
N PRO A 61 -15.11 -3.88 21.21
CA PRO A 61 -14.02 -4.74 21.59
C PRO A 61 -13.37 -4.25 22.89
N ARG A 62 -13.24 -5.13 23.88
CA ARG A 62 -12.59 -4.83 25.17
C ARG A 62 -11.37 -5.70 25.37
N CYS A 63 -10.41 -5.18 26.13
CA CYS A 63 -9.29 -5.95 26.64
C CYS A 63 -9.61 -6.61 27.98
N ASP A 64 -8.74 -7.53 28.38
CA ASP A 64 -8.69 -8.06 29.73
C ASP A 64 -8.30 -6.94 30.71
N LYS A 65 -9.20 -6.50 31.58
CA LYS A 65 -8.93 -5.41 32.54
C LYS A 65 -7.73 -5.67 33.46
N ARG A 66 -7.34 -6.94 33.65
CA ARG A 66 -6.20 -7.33 34.49
C ARG A 66 -4.86 -6.87 33.92
N ILE A 67 -4.81 -6.37 32.68
CA ILE A 67 -3.58 -5.79 32.13
C ILE A 67 -3.10 -4.57 32.93
N PHE A 68 -4.02 -3.81 33.53
CA PHE A 68 -3.70 -2.65 34.35
C PHE A 68 -3.12 -3.04 35.73
N ASP A 69 -3.19 -4.33 36.10
CA ASP A 69 -2.64 -4.86 37.34
C ASP A 69 -1.22 -5.45 37.15
N LEU A 70 -0.69 -5.45 35.92
CA LEU A 70 0.59 -6.08 35.59
C LEU A 70 1.83 -5.25 35.95
N ASN A 71 1.65 -4.01 36.40
CA ASN A 71 2.74 -3.07 36.69
C ASN A 71 3.70 -2.86 35.50
N ILE A 72 3.13 -2.75 34.30
CA ILE A 72 3.85 -2.46 33.06
C ILE A 72 3.24 -1.19 32.42
N PRO A 73 4.05 -0.35 31.75
CA PRO A 73 3.54 0.85 31.10
C PRO A 73 2.51 0.55 30.03
N ILE A 74 1.48 1.41 29.93
CA ILE A 74 0.40 1.27 28.95
C ILE A 74 0.18 2.59 28.23
N LEU A 75 0.15 2.56 26.89
CA LEU A 75 -0.23 3.68 26.04
C LEU A 75 -1.57 3.38 25.35
N GLY A 76 -2.58 4.21 25.55
CA GLY A 76 -3.85 4.15 24.83
C GLY A 76 -3.93 5.20 23.74
N ILE A 77 -4.30 4.80 22.52
CA ILE A 77 -4.40 5.70 21.36
C ILE A 77 -5.86 5.74 20.87
N CYS A 78 -6.45 6.93 20.78
CA CYS A 78 -7.84 7.17 20.35
C CYS A 78 -8.83 6.25 21.10
N TYR A 79 -9.32 5.17 20.47
CA TYR A 79 -10.16 4.17 21.14
C TYR A 79 -9.49 3.58 22.39
N GLY A 80 -8.19 3.31 22.33
CA GLY A 80 -7.40 2.84 23.47
C GLY A 80 -7.36 3.85 24.62
N HIS A 81 -7.33 5.15 24.32
CA HIS A 81 -7.43 6.23 25.30
C HIS A 81 -8.81 6.24 25.98
N HIS A 82 -9.90 6.13 25.20
CA HIS A 82 -11.25 6.00 25.76
C HIS A 82 -11.41 4.75 26.63
N LEU A 83 -10.91 3.61 26.16
CA LEU A 83 -11.03 2.33 26.86
C LEU A 83 -10.25 2.35 28.17
N MET A 84 -9.04 2.92 28.17
CA MET A 84 -8.24 3.14 29.37
C MET A 84 -9.00 3.98 30.38
N ALA A 85 -9.50 5.16 29.98
CA ALA A 85 -10.27 6.03 30.86
C ALA A 85 -11.50 5.31 31.44
N PHE A 86 -12.27 4.62 30.59
CA PHE A 86 -13.47 3.88 31.00
C PHE A 86 -13.16 2.76 32.00
N LEU A 87 -12.12 1.95 31.75
CA LEU A 87 -11.76 0.83 32.64
C LEU A 87 -11.14 1.31 33.96
N GLN A 88 -10.54 2.51 33.97
CA GLN A 88 -10.02 3.17 35.17
C GLN A 88 -11.06 4.06 35.88
N ARG A 89 -12.36 3.85 35.60
CA ARG A 89 -13.50 4.53 36.25
C ARG A 89 -13.65 6.02 35.91
N GLY A 90 -13.10 6.46 34.79
CA GLY A 90 -13.45 7.73 34.15
C GLY A 90 -14.77 7.65 33.36
N TYR A 91 -15.14 8.73 32.70
CA TYR A 91 -16.38 8.81 31.90
C TYR A 91 -16.10 9.32 30.49
N VAL A 92 -16.64 8.62 29.50
CA VAL A 92 -16.55 8.97 28.06
C VAL A 92 -17.95 9.35 27.57
N LYS A 93 -18.07 10.32 26.67
CA LYS A 93 -19.35 10.66 26.00
C LYS A 93 -19.10 10.92 24.52
N PRO A 94 -20.14 10.82 23.67
CA PRO A 94 -20.10 11.45 22.35
C PRO A 94 -19.68 12.92 22.49
N ALA A 95 -18.69 13.33 21.70
CA ALA A 95 -18.21 14.70 21.69
C ALA A 95 -19.26 15.63 21.06
N PRO A 96 -19.38 16.89 21.51
CA PRO A 96 -20.29 17.87 20.89
C PRO A 96 -19.95 18.13 19.42
N THR A 97 -18.67 18.12 19.10
CA THR A 97 -18.11 18.28 17.75
C THR A 97 -17.26 17.05 17.46
N LYS A 98 -17.43 16.46 16.26
CA LYS A 98 -16.52 15.40 15.80
C LYS A 98 -15.30 16.04 15.17
N GLU A 99 -14.11 15.63 15.60
CA GLU A 99 -12.84 16.16 15.11
C GLU A 99 -12.17 15.11 14.22
N PHE A 100 -12.03 15.43 12.94
CA PHE A 100 -11.37 14.59 11.93
C PHE A 100 -10.38 15.44 11.15
N GLY A 101 -9.11 15.08 11.19
CA GLY A 101 -8.05 15.78 10.46
C GLY A 101 -7.04 16.48 11.37
N PRO A 102 -6.28 17.44 10.82
CA PRO A 102 -5.19 18.09 11.54
C PRO A 102 -5.73 19.06 12.61
N ALA A 103 -5.10 19.07 13.78
CA ALA A 103 -5.43 19.96 14.89
C ALA A 103 -4.15 20.48 15.59
N GLU A 104 -4.23 21.66 16.20
CA GLU A 104 -3.17 22.19 17.06
C GLU A 104 -3.35 21.65 18.49
N LEU A 105 -2.42 20.79 18.92
CA LEU A 105 -2.31 20.31 20.28
C LEU A 105 -1.50 21.32 21.11
N THR A 106 -2.01 21.67 22.28
CA THR A 106 -1.27 22.40 23.32
C THR A 106 -0.93 21.43 24.47
N ILE A 107 0.37 21.26 24.73
CA ILE A 107 0.89 20.44 25.83
C ILE A 107 0.94 21.32 27.08
N ASN A 108 0.25 20.89 28.14
CA ASN A 108 -0.01 21.71 29.32
C ASN A 108 0.75 21.23 30.56
N ASP A 109 1.48 20.12 30.47
CA ASP A 109 2.19 19.48 31.59
C ASP A 109 3.52 18.87 31.12
N ASN A 110 4.49 18.74 32.03
CA ASN A 110 5.81 18.15 31.77
C ASN A 110 5.79 16.61 31.87
N SER A 111 4.77 15.98 31.28
CA SER A 111 4.58 14.53 31.32
C SER A 111 5.70 13.80 30.59
N HIS A 112 6.13 12.64 31.12
CA HIS A 112 7.23 11.87 30.55
C HIS A 112 6.98 11.45 29.09
N ILE A 113 5.71 11.25 28.70
CA ILE A 113 5.35 10.89 27.32
C ILE A 113 5.62 12.04 26.31
N PHE A 114 5.66 13.28 26.80
CA PHE A 114 5.89 14.50 26.01
C PHE A 114 7.27 15.13 26.20
N LYS A 115 8.21 14.39 26.80
CA LYS A 115 9.61 14.81 26.92
C LYS A 115 10.18 15.20 25.56
N ASP A 116 10.88 16.35 25.51
CA ASP A 116 11.54 16.90 24.32
C ASP A 116 10.59 17.15 23.13
N ILE A 117 9.33 17.51 23.42
CA ILE A 117 8.34 17.93 22.41
C ILE A 117 7.90 19.36 22.71
N ASP A 118 7.87 20.23 21.69
CA ASP A 118 7.45 21.64 21.86
C ASP A 118 5.99 21.73 22.32
N THR A 119 5.68 22.80 23.06
CA THR A 119 4.36 23.05 23.65
C THR A 119 3.21 23.02 22.64
N LYS A 120 3.45 23.41 21.39
CA LYS A 120 2.46 23.38 20.31
C LYS A 120 2.87 22.39 19.24
N GLN A 121 1.96 21.50 18.85
CA GLN A 121 2.20 20.48 17.85
C GLN A 121 1.00 20.32 16.92
N THR A 122 1.26 19.98 15.65
CA THR A 122 0.22 19.51 14.75
C THR A 122 0.03 18.01 14.94
N VAL A 123 -1.21 17.60 15.24
CA VAL A 123 -1.59 16.21 15.47
C VAL A 123 -2.79 15.82 14.61
N TRP A 124 -2.94 14.51 14.36
CA TRP A 124 -4.07 13.99 13.59
C TRP A 124 -5.17 13.43 14.50
N MET A 125 -6.31 14.12 14.51
CA MET A 125 -7.51 13.76 15.27
C MET A 125 -8.44 12.88 14.41
N SER A 126 -9.07 11.89 15.04
CA SER A 126 -10.07 11.05 14.40
C SER A 126 -11.01 10.42 15.44
N HIS A 127 -11.94 11.21 15.97
CA HIS A 127 -12.83 10.74 17.03
C HIS A 127 -14.23 11.37 16.98
N GLY A 128 -15.21 10.60 17.44
CA GLY A 128 -16.58 11.07 17.69
C GLY A 128 -16.98 11.04 19.17
N ASP A 129 -16.14 10.45 20.02
CA ASP A 129 -16.29 10.42 21.47
C ASP A 129 -15.16 11.24 22.11
N SER A 130 -15.31 11.60 23.38
CA SER A 130 -14.30 12.28 24.18
C SER A 130 -14.38 11.82 25.65
N VAL A 131 -13.23 11.76 26.32
CA VAL A 131 -13.18 11.64 27.78
C VAL A 131 -13.70 12.94 28.39
N THR A 132 -14.74 12.83 29.22
CA THR A 132 -15.37 13.98 29.90
C THR A 132 -15.05 14.02 31.39
N VAL A 133 -14.79 12.86 32.01
CA VAL A 133 -14.31 12.77 33.38
C VAL A 133 -13.05 11.93 33.37
N VAL A 134 -11.93 12.57 33.68
CA VAL A 134 -10.62 11.93 33.80
C VAL A 134 -10.60 11.05 35.06
N PRO A 135 -10.06 9.83 35.02
CA PRO A 135 -9.93 8.99 36.21
C PRO A 135 -9.18 9.70 37.34
N ARG A 136 -9.52 9.40 38.60
CA ARG A 136 -9.04 10.15 39.79
C ARG A 136 -7.52 10.31 39.88
N ASN A 137 -6.75 9.31 39.43
CA ASN A 137 -5.28 9.32 39.51
C ASN A 137 -4.61 9.87 38.25
N PHE A 138 -5.39 10.23 37.24
CA PHE A 138 -4.89 10.76 35.98
C PHE A 138 -4.94 12.28 35.99
N LYS A 139 -3.99 12.89 35.29
CA LYS A 139 -3.96 14.33 34.97
C LYS A 139 -4.20 14.54 33.49
N VAL A 140 -4.76 15.68 33.12
CA VAL A 140 -4.77 16.17 31.74
C VAL A 140 -3.41 16.75 31.44
N ILE A 141 -2.78 16.28 30.35
CA ILE A 141 -1.42 16.64 29.98
C ILE A 141 -1.35 17.37 28.64
N ALA A 142 -2.40 17.30 27.81
CA ALA A 142 -2.54 18.11 26.61
C ALA A 142 -4.01 18.29 26.20
N SER A 143 -4.30 19.37 25.47
CA SER A 143 -5.63 19.76 24.99
C SER A 143 -5.59 20.31 23.56
N THR A 144 -6.69 20.18 22.81
CA THR A 144 -6.95 20.95 21.58
C THR A 144 -8.08 21.96 21.83
N LYS A 145 -8.39 22.79 20.82
CA LYS A 145 -9.52 23.73 20.87
C LYS A 145 -10.86 23.03 21.16
N ASP A 146 -11.08 21.87 20.55
CA ASP A 146 -12.35 21.13 20.59
C ASP A 146 -12.30 19.88 21.50
N CYS A 147 -11.13 19.54 22.05
CA CYS A 147 -10.92 18.42 22.97
C CYS A 147 -10.04 18.82 24.17
N GLU A 148 -10.67 19.11 25.32
CA GLU A 148 -9.97 19.47 26.56
C GLU A 148 -9.04 18.35 27.06
N ASN A 149 -9.50 17.09 26.99
CA ASN A 149 -8.78 15.92 27.50
C ASN A 149 -8.02 15.18 26.40
N ALA A 150 -7.38 15.90 25.48
CA ALA A 150 -6.71 15.32 24.32
C ALA A 150 -5.55 14.38 24.69
N ALA A 151 -4.95 14.55 25.86
CA ALA A 151 -4.09 13.53 26.46
C ALA A 151 -4.20 13.51 27.99
N ILE A 152 -4.13 12.30 28.57
CA ILE A 152 -4.19 12.06 30.02
C ILE A 152 -3.05 11.13 30.46
N ALA A 153 -2.59 11.27 31.70
CA ALA A 153 -1.57 10.39 32.26
C ALA A 153 -1.70 10.13 33.77
N ASP A 154 -1.38 8.89 34.17
CA ASP A 154 -1.02 8.50 35.53
C ASP A 154 0.48 8.16 35.53
N GLU A 155 1.30 9.11 35.96
CA GLU A 155 2.77 8.97 35.95
C GLU A 155 3.27 7.91 36.93
N GLN A 156 2.53 7.64 38.01
CA GLN A 156 2.92 6.64 39.00
C GLN A 156 2.76 5.23 38.41
N MET A 157 1.64 4.98 37.75
CA MET A 157 1.35 3.69 37.11
C MET A 157 1.92 3.59 35.69
N LYS A 158 2.45 4.69 35.14
CA LYS A 158 2.94 4.81 33.76
C LYS A 158 1.87 4.49 32.73
N PHE A 159 0.66 5.01 32.96
CA PHE A 159 -0.46 4.90 32.01
C PHE A 159 -0.65 6.22 31.29
N TYR A 160 -0.62 6.18 29.96
CA TYR A 160 -0.72 7.35 29.11
C TYR A 160 -1.83 7.12 28.10
N GLY A 161 -2.68 8.12 27.86
CA GLY A 161 -3.72 8.06 26.84
C GLY A 161 -3.65 9.30 25.96
N VAL A 162 -3.66 9.14 24.64
CA VAL A 162 -3.73 10.22 23.65
C VAL A 162 -4.94 10.05 22.75
N GLN A 163 -5.66 11.14 22.47
CA GLN A 163 -6.86 11.15 21.64
C GLN A 163 -6.55 11.14 20.13
N PHE A 164 -5.38 11.66 19.77
CA PHE A 164 -4.86 11.71 18.40
C PHE A 164 -4.05 10.46 18.04
N HIS A 165 -3.67 10.34 16.76
CA HIS A 165 -2.93 9.20 16.23
C HIS A 165 -1.44 9.54 16.05
N PRO A 166 -0.54 9.18 17.00
CA PRO A 166 0.91 9.38 16.84
C PRO A 166 1.55 8.52 15.75
N GLU A 167 0.87 7.46 15.28
CA GLU A 167 1.37 6.53 14.27
C GLU A 167 1.32 7.05 12.83
N VAL A 168 0.51 8.07 12.55
CA VAL A 168 0.38 8.64 11.21
C VAL A 168 1.41 9.75 10.98
N THR A 169 1.84 9.92 9.73
CA THR A 169 2.82 10.93 9.32
C THR A 169 2.39 12.36 9.58
N HIS A 170 1.08 12.62 9.61
CA HIS A 170 0.50 13.94 9.89
C HIS A 170 0.72 14.42 11.33
N THR A 171 1.07 13.53 12.27
CA THR A 171 1.41 13.89 13.65
C THR A 171 2.92 14.09 13.76
N ALA A 172 3.38 15.34 13.73
CA ALA A 172 4.81 15.67 13.62
C ALA A 172 5.65 15.08 14.77
N CYS A 173 5.12 15.10 16.00
CA CYS A 173 5.79 14.59 17.19
C CYS A 173 5.57 13.07 17.43
N GLY A 174 4.95 12.36 16.49
CA GLY A 174 4.51 10.97 16.68
C GLY A 174 5.65 9.99 16.99
N ASP A 175 6.76 10.07 16.24
CA ASP A 175 7.93 9.22 16.48
C ASP A 175 8.56 9.50 17.86
N GLN A 176 8.59 10.77 18.29
CA GLN A 176 9.12 11.14 19.62
C GLN A 176 8.24 10.59 20.74
N ILE A 177 6.90 10.60 20.60
CA ILE A 177 5.98 9.99 21.57
C ILE A 177 6.26 8.50 21.73
N PHE A 178 6.43 7.76 20.63
CA PHE A 178 6.80 6.35 20.71
C PHE A 178 8.18 6.15 21.32
N ASN A 179 9.15 7.01 21.01
CA ASN A 179 10.48 6.93 21.62
C ASN A 179 10.41 7.11 23.15
N ASN A 180 9.69 8.14 23.60
CA ASN A 180 9.46 8.40 25.02
C ASN A 180 8.76 7.22 25.69
N PHE A 181 7.74 6.65 25.06
CA PHE A 181 7.06 5.46 25.59
C PHE A 181 8.02 4.27 25.76
N LEU A 182 8.91 4.04 24.79
CA LEU A 182 9.91 2.97 24.85
C LEU A 182 10.96 3.20 25.94
N GLU A 183 11.36 4.46 26.18
CA GLU A 183 12.19 4.86 27.32
C GLU A 183 11.47 4.57 28.65
N ILE A 184 10.19 4.93 28.77
CA ILE A 184 9.36 4.68 29.96
C ILE A 184 9.23 3.17 30.26
N CYS A 185 9.13 2.36 29.19
CA CYS A 185 9.16 0.90 29.24
C CYS A 185 10.53 0.31 29.61
N ASN A 186 11.59 1.11 29.58
CA ASN A 186 12.98 0.66 29.68
C ASN A 186 13.27 -0.50 28.70
N ALA A 187 12.76 -0.35 27.47
CA ALA A 187 12.89 -1.38 26.44
C ALA A 187 14.25 -1.25 25.73
N LYS A 188 15.01 -2.35 25.68
CA LYS A 188 16.27 -2.41 24.95
C LYS A 188 16.02 -2.32 23.45
N ARG A 189 16.89 -1.59 22.75
CA ARG A 189 16.86 -1.48 21.28
C ARG A 189 17.58 -2.66 20.63
N ASP A 190 17.10 -3.87 20.92
CA ASP A 190 17.72 -5.14 20.51
C ASP A 190 17.04 -5.82 19.30
N TRP A 191 16.14 -5.11 18.61
CA TRP A 191 15.64 -5.51 17.31
C TRP A 191 16.60 -5.05 16.21
N ASP A 192 17.55 -5.92 15.87
CA ASP A 192 18.46 -5.74 14.74
C ASP A 192 18.12 -6.73 13.60
N LEU A 193 17.98 -6.19 12.39
CA LEU A 193 17.63 -6.99 11.21
C LEU A 193 18.78 -7.90 10.76
N SER A 194 20.04 -7.57 11.10
CA SER A 194 21.20 -8.41 10.77
C SER A 194 21.19 -9.67 11.64
N GLU A 195 21.04 -9.52 12.95
CA GLU A 195 20.89 -10.64 13.89
C GLU A 195 19.63 -11.47 13.58
N TYR A 196 18.52 -10.81 13.22
CA TYR A 196 17.32 -11.51 12.74
C TYR A 196 17.61 -12.38 11.52
N LEU A 197 18.33 -11.84 10.52
CA LEU A 197 18.66 -12.57 9.29
C LEU A 197 19.51 -13.80 9.59
N GLU A 198 20.53 -13.68 10.43
CA GLU A 198 21.38 -14.81 10.86
C GLU A 198 20.55 -15.90 11.55
N LYS A 199 19.71 -15.51 12.52
CA LYS A 199 18.79 -16.43 13.20
C LYS A 199 17.82 -17.09 12.22
N LYS A 200 17.31 -16.33 11.24
CA LYS A 200 16.37 -16.85 10.25
C LYS A 200 17.05 -17.86 9.33
N ILE A 201 18.28 -17.60 8.89
CA ILE A 201 19.08 -18.55 8.11
C ILE A 201 19.29 -19.85 8.88
N ALA A 202 19.66 -19.77 10.17
CA ALA A 202 19.82 -20.95 11.02
C ALA A 202 18.50 -21.73 11.18
N TYR A 203 17.39 -21.03 11.42
CA TYR A 203 16.06 -21.63 11.48
C TYR A 203 15.67 -22.32 10.16
N ILE A 204 15.93 -21.70 9.01
CA ILE A 204 15.61 -22.28 7.70
C ILE A 204 16.38 -23.60 7.51
N LYS A 205 17.67 -23.65 7.86
CA LYS A 205 18.47 -24.88 7.80
C LYS A 205 17.85 -26.00 8.64
N ASP A 206 17.48 -25.70 9.88
CA ASP A 206 16.88 -26.68 10.81
C ASP A 206 15.46 -27.13 10.39
N TYR A 207 14.64 -26.19 9.92
CA TYR A 207 13.26 -26.47 9.55
C TYR A 207 13.15 -27.24 8.24
N VAL A 208 13.97 -26.88 7.23
CA VAL A 208 13.94 -27.53 5.92
C VAL A 208 14.65 -28.88 5.96
N ARG A 209 15.75 -29.00 6.71
CA ARG A 209 16.60 -30.20 6.80
C ARG A 209 17.11 -30.63 5.43
N ASP A 210 16.89 -31.88 5.04
CA ASP A 210 17.38 -32.46 3.78
C ASP A 210 16.48 -32.18 2.58
N ARG A 211 15.34 -31.52 2.81
CA ARG A 211 14.36 -31.21 1.76
C ARG A 211 14.85 -30.08 0.86
N ARG A 212 14.27 -30.00 -0.33
CA ARG A 212 14.48 -28.93 -1.31
C ARG A 212 13.35 -27.91 -1.23
N VAL A 213 13.60 -26.70 -1.71
CA VAL A 213 12.61 -25.62 -1.74
C VAL A 213 12.37 -25.19 -3.18
N PHE A 214 11.12 -25.21 -3.60
CA PHE A 214 10.66 -24.63 -4.85
C PHE A 214 9.96 -23.31 -4.55
N MET A 215 10.32 -22.24 -5.26
CA MET A 215 9.72 -20.91 -5.04
C MET A 215 9.40 -20.21 -6.36
N LEU A 216 8.18 -19.66 -6.45
CA LEU A 216 7.80 -18.77 -7.54
C LEU A 216 8.28 -17.36 -7.25
N ILE A 217 8.98 -16.77 -8.22
CA ILE A 217 9.57 -15.43 -8.15
C ILE A 217 8.81 -14.53 -9.10
N SER A 218 8.12 -13.52 -8.57
CA SER A 218 7.40 -12.52 -9.38
C SER A 218 8.27 -11.34 -9.79
N GLY A 219 9.52 -11.31 -9.32
CA GLY A 219 10.42 -10.15 -9.39
C GLY A 219 10.17 -9.15 -8.26
N GLY A 220 9.00 -9.16 -7.63
CA GLY A 220 8.67 -8.30 -6.50
C GLY A 220 9.65 -8.48 -5.34
N VAL A 221 9.93 -7.38 -4.63
CA VAL A 221 10.92 -7.29 -3.54
C VAL A 221 10.78 -8.45 -2.55
N ASP A 222 9.56 -8.79 -2.13
CA ASP A 222 9.33 -9.82 -1.12
C ASP A 222 9.75 -11.21 -1.60
N SER A 223 9.42 -11.52 -2.87
CA SER A 223 9.79 -12.80 -3.48
C SER A 223 11.29 -12.89 -3.73
N THR A 224 11.92 -11.81 -4.22
CA THR A 224 13.35 -11.75 -4.52
C THR A 224 14.20 -11.84 -3.26
N VAL A 225 13.84 -11.09 -2.20
CA VAL A 225 14.53 -11.16 -0.90
C VAL A 225 14.35 -12.53 -0.26
N SER A 226 13.14 -13.09 -0.27
CA SER A 226 12.89 -14.42 0.29
C SER A 226 13.70 -15.51 -0.42
N PHE A 227 13.79 -15.44 -1.75
CA PHE A 227 14.59 -16.36 -2.54
C PHE A 227 16.08 -16.25 -2.22
N ALA A 228 16.60 -15.02 -2.14
CA ALA A 228 17.98 -14.79 -1.74
C ALA A 228 18.29 -15.34 -0.33
N ILE A 229 17.37 -15.18 0.64
CA ILE A 229 17.52 -15.75 1.99
C ILE A 229 17.54 -17.29 1.92
N LEU A 230 16.63 -17.90 1.15
CA LEU A 230 16.56 -19.36 1.02
C LEU A 230 17.84 -19.93 0.41
N GLU A 231 18.33 -19.36 -0.69
CA GLU A 231 19.52 -19.86 -1.36
C GLU A 231 20.78 -19.64 -0.50
N LYS A 232 20.93 -18.49 0.18
CA LYS A 232 22.01 -18.29 1.15
C LYS A 232 21.94 -19.28 2.33
N ALA A 233 20.73 -19.68 2.74
CA ALA A 233 20.57 -20.63 3.82
C ALA A 233 20.83 -22.09 3.40
N LEU A 234 20.38 -22.50 2.22
CA LEU A 234 20.33 -23.91 1.84
C LEU A 234 21.32 -24.31 0.76
N GLY A 235 21.85 -23.34 0.00
CA GLY A 235 22.67 -23.53 -1.19
C GLY A 235 21.85 -23.75 -2.46
N LYS A 236 22.46 -23.42 -3.61
CA LYS A 236 21.82 -23.48 -4.94
C LYS A 236 21.24 -24.84 -5.31
N GLU A 237 21.89 -25.93 -4.91
CA GLU A 237 21.46 -27.30 -5.23
C GLU A 237 20.13 -27.70 -4.57
N ARG A 238 19.70 -26.97 -3.52
CA ARG A 238 18.48 -27.27 -2.76
C ARG A 238 17.37 -26.24 -2.93
N VAL A 239 17.59 -25.18 -3.69
CA VAL A 239 16.61 -24.09 -3.85
C VAL A 239 16.39 -23.87 -5.34
N TYR A 240 15.17 -24.07 -5.81
CA TYR A 240 14.78 -23.85 -7.20
C TYR A 240 13.85 -22.64 -7.28
N GLY A 241 14.33 -21.56 -7.89
CA GLY A 241 13.52 -20.38 -8.18
C GLY A 241 12.91 -20.47 -9.57
N LEU A 242 11.62 -20.27 -9.72
CA LEU A 242 10.95 -20.16 -11.02
C LEU A 242 10.42 -18.74 -11.23
N PHE A 243 10.97 -18.04 -12.21
CA PHE A 243 10.44 -16.77 -12.71
C PHE A 243 9.75 -17.01 -14.05
N VAL A 244 8.48 -16.66 -14.17
CA VAL A 244 7.72 -16.79 -15.42
C VAL A 244 7.72 -15.44 -16.12
N ASP A 245 8.44 -15.33 -17.23
CA ASP A 245 8.44 -14.12 -18.05
C ASP A 245 7.17 -14.09 -18.91
N THR A 246 6.20 -13.29 -18.47
CA THR A 246 4.90 -13.14 -19.13
C THR A 246 4.94 -12.23 -20.35
N GLY A 247 6.03 -11.48 -20.55
CA GLY A 247 6.12 -10.40 -21.54
C GLY A 247 5.54 -9.06 -21.10
N PHE A 248 4.77 -9.02 -20.01
CA PHE A 248 4.15 -7.80 -19.48
C PHE A 248 4.95 -7.18 -18.33
N MET A 249 6.23 -7.51 -18.20
CA MET A 249 7.13 -6.93 -17.20
C MET A 249 7.63 -5.56 -17.66
N ARG A 250 8.27 -4.79 -16.75
CA ARG A 250 8.91 -3.53 -17.13
C ARG A 250 10.13 -3.77 -18.03
N TYR A 251 10.60 -2.69 -18.66
CA TYR A 251 11.77 -2.74 -19.53
C TYR A 251 12.99 -3.34 -18.81
N GLN A 252 13.51 -4.44 -19.35
CA GLN A 252 14.67 -5.18 -18.82
C GLN A 252 14.56 -5.62 -17.35
N GLU A 253 13.34 -5.74 -16.80
CA GLU A 253 13.16 -6.08 -15.39
C GLU A 253 13.69 -7.47 -15.05
N LYS A 254 13.46 -8.44 -15.94
CA LYS A 254 13.98 -9.80 -15.81
C LYS A 254 15.51 -9.77 -15.69
N GLU A 255 16.18 -9.13 -16.65
CA GLU A 255 17.63 -9.07 -16.73
C GLU A 255 18.23 -8.35 -15.52
N GLN A 256 17.56 -7.31 -15.02
CA GLN A 256 17.96 -6.61 -13.80
C GLN A 256 17.86 -7.50 -12.56
N VAL A 257 16.78 -8.27 -12.40
CA VAL A 257 16.60 -9.20 -11.27
C VAL A 257 17.63 -10.32 -11.33
N GLU A 258 17.84 -10.94 -12.50
CA GLU A 258 18.85 -11.99 -12.70
C GLU A 258 20.25 -11.47 -12.37
N LYS A 259 20.61 -10.29 -12.88
CA LYS A 259 21.91 -9.66 -12.61
C LYS A 259 22.10 -9.39 -11.12
N ALA A 260 21.11 -8.78 -10.47
CA ALA A 260 21.17 -8.42 -9.05
C ALA A 260 21.32 -9.64 -8.14
N LEU A 261 20.61 -10.73 -8.44
CA LEU A 261 20.72 -11.98 -7.68
C LEU A 261 22.10 -12.63 -7.89
N LYS A 262 22.59 -12.65 -9.12
CA LYS A 262 23.91 -13.22 -9.44
C LYS A 262 25.04 -12.47 -8.74
N GLU A 263 24.96 -11.14 -8.65
CA GLU A 263 25.95 -10.31 -7.96
C GLU A 263 26.07 -10.61 -6.46
N ILE A 264 25.01 -11.13 -5.84
CA ILE A 264 25.01 -11.56 -4.42
C ILE A 264 25.22 -13.06 -4.23
N GLY A 265 25.62 -13.78 -5.29
CA GLY A 265 25.89 -15.21 -5.28
C GLY A 265 24.64 -16.10 -5.24
N VAL A 266 23.50 -15.58 -5.69
CA VAL A 266 22.23 -16.31 -5.82
C VAL A 266 22.04 -16.64 -7.31
N GLU A 267 22.14 -17.92 -7.66
CA GLU A 267 22.33 -18.37 -9.04
C GLU A 267 21.17 -19.23 -9.57
N ASN A 268 20.40 -19.90 -8.71
CA ASN A 268 19.46 -20.93 -9.17
C ASN A 268 18.06 -20.38 -9.52
N LEU A 269 18.04 -19.24 -10.19
CA LEU A 269 16.84 -18.65 -10.77
C LEU A 269 16.64 -19.20 -12.19
N HIS A 270 15.56 -19.94 -12.40
CA HIS A 270 15.17 -20.45 -13.70
C HIS A 270 14.08 -19.56 -14.29
N VAL A 271 14.34 -19.04 -15.48
CA VAL A 271 13.36 -18.24 -16.22
C VAL A 271 12.63 -19.12 -17.23
N TYR A 272 11.31 -19.19 -17.11
CA TYR A 272 10.43 -19.76 -18.11
C TYR A 272 9.91 -18.62 -19.01
N ASP A 273 10.41 -18.54 -20.23
CA ASP A 273 9.91 -17.57 -21.22
C ASP A 273 8.56 -18.05 -21.77
N ALA A 274 7.49 -17.36 -21.39
CA ALA A 274 6.12 -17.64 -21.79
C ALA A 274 5.50 -16.54 -22.65
N LYS A 275 6.31 -15.59 -23.17
CA LYS A 275 5.80 -14.40 -23.89
C LYS A 275 4.82 -14.77 -24.98
N LYS A 276 5.16 -15.78 -25.78
CA LYS A 276 4.35 -16.24 -26.92
C LYS A 276 3.03 -16.83 -26.46
N GLU A 277 3.03 -17.66 -25.41
CA GLU A 277 1.83 -18.25 -24.83
C GLU A 277 0.89 -17.17 -24.26
N PHE A 278 1.44 -16.18 -23.55
CA PHE A 278 0.66 -15.07 -23.02
C PHE A 278 0.09 -14.17 -24.12
N TYR A 279 0.90 -13.77 -25.11
CA TYR A 279 0.45 -12.90 -26.20
C TYR A 279 -0.62 -13.58 -27.06
N SER A 280 -0.44 -14.87 -27.36
CA SER A 280 -1.44 -15.62 -28.14
C SER A 280 -2.76 -15.81 -27.38
N SER A 281 -2.70 -16.08 -26.07
CA SER A 281 -3.89 -16.27 -25.24
C SER A 281 -4.69 -14.98 -25.01
N LEU A 282 -4.05 -13.81 -25.13
CA LEU A 282 -4.66 -12.49 -24.92
C LEU A 282 -5.07 -11.80 -26.22
N LYS A 283 -4.87 -12.44 -27.37
CA LYS A 283 -5.31 -11.93 -28.66
C LYS A 283 -6.83 -11.73 -28.66
N ASN A 284 -7.30 -10.58 -29.14
CA ASN A 284 -8.70 -10.17 -29.13
C ASN A 284 -9.36 -10.13 -27.73
N VAL A 285 -8.58 -10.04 -26.65
CA VAL A 285 -9.11 -9.89 -25.28
C VAL A 285 -9.07 -8.42 -24.87
N TYR A 286 -10.26 -7.82 -24.77
CA TYR A 286 -10.41 -6.39 -24.45
C TYR A 286 -10.89 -6.16 -23.02
N ASP A 287 -11.69 -7.09 -22.48
CA ASP A 287 -12.26 -6.96 -21.14
C ASP A 287 -11.18 -7.22 -20.07
N PRO A 288 -10.96 -6.29 -19.13
CA PRO A 288 -9.89 -6.38 -18.15
C PRO A 288 -10.06 -7.52 -17.13
N GLU A 289 -11.28 -7.91 -16.78
CA GLU A 289 -11.51 -9.06 -15.90
C GLU A 289 -11.18 -10.37 -16.63
N ILE A 290 -11.53 -10.45 -17.92
CA ILE A 290 -11.13 -11.58 -18.76
C ILE A 290 -9.60 -11.61 -18.94
N LYS A 291 -8.94 -10.46 -19.19
CA LYS A 291 -7.46 -10.38 -19.25
C LYS A 291 -6.84 -10.96 -17.99
N ARG A 292 -7.32 -10.55 -16.81
CA ARG A 292 -6.85 -11.03 -15.50
C ARG A 292 -7.05 -12.53 -15.34
N ALA A 293 -8.23 -13.05 -15.69
CA ALA A 293 -8.54 -14.47 -15.61
C ALA A 293 -7.62 -15.31 -16.53
N VAL A 294 -7.43 -14.90 -17.78
CA VAL A 294 -6.56 -15.57 -18.74
C VAL A 294 -5.11 -15.60 -18.24
N ILE A 295 -4.58 -14.45 -17.78
CA ILE A 295 -3.22 -14.37 -17.24
C ILE A 295 -3.04 -15.27 -16.02
N GLY A 296 -4.00 -15.23 -15.09
CA GLY A 296 -3.98 -16.07 -13.89
C GLY A 296 -3.99 -17.55 -14.20
N ASN A 297 -4.88 -17.98 -15.11
CA ASN A 297 -5.01 -19.39 -15.49
C ASN A 297 -3.75 -19.90 -16.20
N LEU A 298 -3.24 -19.14 -17.18
CA LEU A 298 -2.03 -19.53 -17.91
C LEU A 298 -0.80 -19.61 -16.98
N PHE A 299 -0.69 -18.70 -16.02
CA PHE A 299 0.36 -18.79 -15.00
C PHE A 299 0.25 -20.07 -14.15
N LEU A 300 -0.96 -20.47 -13.77
CA LEU A 300 -1.18 -21.72 -13.04
C LEU A 300 -0.85 -22.96 -13.89
N GLU A 301 -1.21 -22.95 -15.17
CA GLU A 301 -0.88 -24.03 -16.12
C GLU A 301 0.64 -24.19 -16.30
N ILE A 302 1.36 -23.09 -16.47
CA ILE A 302 2.83 -23.09 -16.56
C ILE A 302 3.44 -23.63 -15.27
N LYS A 303 2.97 -23.14 -14.11
CA LYS A 303 3.42 -23.63 -12.81
C LYS A 303 3.18 -25.13 -12.67
N ASP A 304 2.01 -25.63 -13.06
CA ASP A 304 1.68 -27.07 -12.99
C ASP A 304 2.54 -27.90 -13.96
N LYS A 305 2.83 -27.38 -15.16
CA LYS A 305 3.76 -27.99 -16.13
C LYS A 305 5.16 -28.12 -15.54
N VAL A 306 5.73 -27.01 -15.06
CA VAL A 306 7.08 -27.03 -14.44
C VAL A 306 7.11 -27.91 -13.20
N SER A 307 6.04 -27.92 -12.40
CA SER A 307 5.94 -28.80 -11.23
C SER A 307 5.99 -30.29 -11.60
N LYS A 308 5.35 -30.68 -12.71
CA LYS A 308 5.39 -32.06 -13.24
C LYS A 308 6.77 -32.40 -13.79
N ASP A 309 7.38 -31.49 -14.53
CA ASP A 309 8.71 -31.68 -15.14
C ASP A 309 9.79 -31.86 -14.05
N LEU A 310 9.70 -31.10 -12.96
CA LEU A 310 10.56 -31.22 -11.78
C LEU A 310 10.20 -32.39 -10.86
N ARG A 311 9.11 -33.11 -11.14
CA ARG A 311 8.55 -34.18 -10.30
C ARG A 311 8.41 -33.75 -8.84
N LEU A 312 7.92 -32.52 -8.63
CA LEU A 312 7.73 -31.95 -7.30
C LEU A 312 6.80 -32.86 -6.49
N ASN A 313 7.34 -33.46 -5.44
CA ASN A 313 6.61 -34.31 -4.52
C ASN A 313 6.71 -33.71 -3.11
N ILE A 314 5.66 -33.92 -2.32
CA ILE A 314 5.53 -33.28 -1.01
C ILE A 314 6.57 -33.79 0.00
N ASP A 315 7.18 -34.95 -0.22
CA ASP A 315 8.12 -35.55 0.71
C ASP A 315 9.50 -34.91 0.62
N GLU A 316 9.98 -34.70 -0.60
CA GLU A 316 11.29 -34.12 -0.90
C GLU A 316 11.25 -32.59 -1.03
N TRP A 317 10.13 -32.01 -1.47
CA TRP A 317 10.02 -30.59 -1.76
C TRP A 317 9.14 -29.83 -0.76
N MET A 318 9.51 -28.58 -0.53
CA MET A 318 8.75 -27.57 0.19
C MET A 318 8.45 -26.39 -0.73
N LEU A 319 7.33 -25.72 -0.48
CA LEU A 319 6.97 -24.49 -1.19
C LEU A 319 7.51 -23.27 -0.43
N GLY A 320 8.32 -22.45 -1.09
CA GLY A 320 8.76 -21.15 -0.62
C GLY A 320 7.74 -20.06 -0.97
N GLN A 321 7.50 -19.12 -0.06
CA GLN A 321 6.63 -17.96 -0.29
C GLN A 321 7.22 -16.67 0.29
N GLY A 322 7.01 -15.56 -0.41
CA GLY A 322 7.41 -14.21 0.02
C GLY A 322 6.36 -13.50 0.89
N THR A 323 5.56 -14.23 1.65
CA THR A 323 4.49 -13.68 2.49
C THR A 323 5.07 -12.85 3.63
N ILE A 324 4.51 -11.66 3.87
CA ILE A 324 4.97 -10.72 4.91
C ILE A 324 4.01 -10.64 6.10
N TYR A 325 4.43 -9.98 7.19
CA TYR A 325 3.67 -9.94 8.45
C TYR A 325 2.23 -9.44 8.31
N PRO A 326 1.93 -8.35 7.57
CA PRO A 326 0.55 -7.94 7.30
C PRO A 326 -0.34 -9.06 6.74
N ASP A 327 0.16 -9.86 5.79
CA ASP A 327 -0.61 -10.92 5.14
C ASP A 327 -1.00 -12.04 6.14
N THR A 328 -0.14 -12.31 7.13
CA THR A 328 -0.38 -13.37 8.13
C THR A 328 -1.48 -13.03 9.13
N ILE A 329 -1.62 -11.75 9.47
CA ILE A 329 -2.66 -11.27 10.40
C ILE A 329 -4.01 -11.16 9.68
N GLU A 330 -4.02 -10.61 8.46
CA GLU A 330 -5.21 -10.55 7.61
C GLU A 330 -5.81 -11.95 7.38
N SER A 331 -4.96 -12.94 7.06
CA SER A 331 -5.37 -14.34 6.87
C SER A 331 -5.65 -15.12 8.17
N GLY A 332 -5.18 -14.61 9.32
CA GLY A 332 -5.46 -15.14 10.66
C GLY A 332 -6.82 -14.71 11.24
N GLY A 333 -7.58 -13.91 10.50
CA GLY A 333 -8.92 -13.44 10.83
C GLY A 333 -8.90 -12.48 12.02
N THR A 334 -8.76 -11.18 11.76
CA THR A 334 -9.25 -10.17 12.70
C THR A 334 -10.78 -10.19 12.63
N GLN A 335 -11.45 -10.51 13.74
CA GLN A 335 -12.92 -10.58 13.85
C GLN A 335 -13.63 -9.27 13.46
N TYR A 336 -12.88 -8.19 13.25
CA TYR A 336 -13.37 -6.83 13.07
C TYR A 336 -12.83 -6.12 11.82
N SER A 337 -11.98 -6.75 11.00
CA SER A 337 -11.63 -6.20 9.68
C SER A 337 -12.62 -6.74 8.64
N SER A 338 -13.22 -5.82 7.89
CA SER A 338 -14.05 -6.17 6.75
C SER A 338 -13.20 -6.96 5.74
N ARG A 339 -13.71 -8.13 5.33
CA ARG A 339 -13.12 -9.03 4.34
C ARG A 339 -12.95 -8.32 2.99
N ILE A 340 -11.82 -7.65 2.78
CA ILE A 340 -11.49 -7.05 1.48
C ILE A 340 -10.07 -7.46 1.11
N LYS A 341 -9.98 -8.65 0.49
CA LYS A 341 -8.97 -9.09 -0.49
C LYS A 341 -9.43 -10.44 -1.04
N THR A 342 -10.21 -10.42 -2.10
CA THR A 342 -10.85 -11.59 -2.73
C THR A 342 -9.92 -12.47 -3.58
N HIS A 343 -8.58 -12.29 -3.54
CA HIS A 343 -7.69 -13.07 -4.41
C HIS A 343 -6.50 -13.80 -3.74
N HIS A 344 -6.42 -13.85 -2.41
CA HIS A 344 -5.46 -14.73 -1.71
C HIS A 344 -6.06 -15.40 -0.45
N ASN A 345 -7.34 -15.75 -0.48
CA ASN A 345 -7.86 -16.69 0.51
C ASN A 345 -7.24 -18.06 0.24
N ARG A 346 -6.17 -18.37 0.99
CA ARG A 346 -5.47 -19.65 1.14
C ARG A 346 -6.31 -20.82 0.62
N VAL A 347 -6.10 -21.16 -0.65
CA VAL A 347 -6.69 -22.32 -1.34
C VAL A 347 -6.52 -23.54 -0.43
N GLU A 348 -7.51 -24.43 -0.33
CA GLU A 348 -7.48 -25.58 0.57
C GLU A 348 -6.15 -26.38 0.49
N GLY A 349 -5.56 -26.47 -0.71
CA GLY A 349 -4.24 -27.06 -0.92
C GLY A 349 -3.09 -26.38 -0.17
N ILE A 350 -3.07 -25.04 -0.08
CA ILE A 350 -2.05 -24.29 0.68
C ILE A 350 -2.23 -24.54 2.19
N GLN A 351 -3.46 -24.57 2.68
CA GLN A 351 -3.71 -24.85 4.10
C GLN A 351 -3.25 -26.25 4.51
N GLU A 352 -3.45 -27.23 3.64
CA GLU A 352 -2.97 -28.59 3.86
C GLU A 352 -1.44 -28.66 3.87
N LEU A 353 -0.76 -27.94 2.97
CA LEU A 353 0.70 -27.81 2.99
C LEU A 353 1.21 -27.15 4.28
N ILE A 354 0.52 -26.12 4.79
CA ILE A 354 0.87 -25.47 6.07
C ILE A 354 0.74 -26.48 7.22
N LYS A 355 -0.40 -27.19 7.30
CA LYS A 355 -0.64 -28.22 8.34
C LYS A 355 0.43 -29.31 8.31
N ARG A 356 0.88 -29.70 7.12
CA ARG A 356 1.93 -30.71 6.92
C ARG A 356 3.36 -30.17 7.08
N LYS A 357 3.55 -28.89 7.45
CA LYS A 357 4.87 -28.23 7.56
C LYS A 357 5.68 -28.33 6.25
N ARG A 358 5.01 -28.04 5.13
CA ARG A 358 5.55 -28.11 3.75
C ARG A 358 5.67 -26.73 3.08
N ILE A 359 5.46 -25.66 3.85
CA ILE A 359 5.69 -24.28 3.42
C ILE A 359 6.80 -23.65 4.26
N ILE A 360 7.65 -22.85 3.62
CA ILE A 360 8.60 -21.95 4.26
C ILE A 360 8.35 -20.51 3.79
N GLU A 361 8.17 -19.60 4.76
CA GLU A 361 7.93 -18.16 4.52
C GLU A 361 9.04 -17.37 5.24
N PRO A 362 10.18 -17.06 4.57
CA PRO A 362 11.36 -16.48 5.23
C PRO A 362 11.09 -15.11 5.88
N VAL A 363 10.18 -14.32 5.29
CA VAL A 363 9.92 -12.92 5.66
C VAL A 363 8.57 -12.70 6.34
N LYS A 364 7.88 -13.76 6.77
CA LYS A 364 6.52 -13.67 7.37
C LYS A 364 6.42 -12.84 8.65
N GLU A 365 7.54 -12.60 9.33
CA GLU A 365 7.58 -11.82 10.57
C GLU A 365 7.91 -10.34 10.32
N LEU A 366 8.16 -9.95 9.08
CA LEU A 366 8.67 -8.64 8.70
C LEU A 366 7.62 -7.77 8.04
N TYR A 367 7.73 -6.47 8.26
CA TYR A 367 7.07 -5.44 7.47
C TYR A 367 7.82 -5.17 6.16
N LYS A 368 7.13 -4.52 5.21
CA LYS A 368 7.65 -4.25 3.86
C LYS A 368 8.96 -3.47 3.89
N ASP A 369 9.07 -2.46 4.74
CA ASP A 369 10.29 -1.67 4.96
C ASP A 369 11.44 -2.53 5.53
N GLU A 370 11.16 -3.42 6.47
CA GLU A 370 12.16 -4.35 7.01
C GLU A 370 12.66 -5.33 5.93
N VAL A 371 11.76 -5.82 5.05
CA VAL A 371 12.15 -6.64 3.90
C VAL A 371 13.07 -5.89 2.95
N ARG A 372 12.80 -4.60 2.69
CA ARG A 372 13.68 -3.75 1.86
C ARG A 372 15.08 -3.61 2.48
N GLN A 373 15.14 -3.32 3.78
CA GLN A 373 16.40 -3.19 4.51
C GLN A 373 17.20 -4.50 4.54
N ILE A 374 16.52 -5.65 4.69
CA ILE A 374 17.18 -6.95 4.54
C ILE A 374 17.70 -7.15 3.12
N GLY A 375 16.95 -6.75 2.11
CA GLY A 375 17.42 -6.78 0.72
C GLY A 375 18.73 -6.02 0.52
N GLU A 376 18.83 -4.79 1.05
CA GLU A 376 20.08 -4.03 1.01
C GLU A 376 21.22 -4.75 1.77
N LYS A 377 20.95 -5.27 2.97
CA LYS A 377 21.93 -6.03 3.77
C LYS A 377 22.40 -7.31 3.07
N LEU A 378 21.57 -7.90 2.21
CA LEU A 378 21.94 -9.05 1.38
C LEU A 378 22.85 -8.68 0.20
N GLY A 379 22.96 -7.38 -0.11
CA GLY A 379 23.72 -6.82 -1.22
C GLY A 379 22.87 -6.46 -2.45
N LEU A 380 21.53 -6.53 -2.37
CA LEU A 380 20.67 -6.19 -3.50
C LEU A 380 20.69 -4.67 -3.76
N PRO A 381 20.68 -4.25 -5.05
CA PRO A 381 20.70 -2.84 -5.42
C PRO A 381 19.46 -2.09 -4.93
N LYS A 382 19.63 -0.82 -4.55
CA LYS A 382 18.56 0.04 -4.00
C LYS A 382 17.40 0.18 -4.98
N GLU A 383 17.73 0.28 -6.26
CA GLU A 383 16.81 0.38 -7.39
C GLU A 383 15.83 -0.81 -7.42
N LEU A 384 16.30 -2.00 -7.03
CA LEU A 384 15.46 -3.20 -6.97
C LEU A 384 14.65 -3.25 -5.68
N VAL A 385 15.26 -2.99 -4.51
CA VAL A 385 14.55 -3.14 -3.22
C VAL A 385 13.54 -2.02 -2.95
N TRP A 386 13.79 -0.80 -3.44
CA TRP A 386 12.89 0.34 -3.25
C TRP A 386 11.90 0.54 -4.38
N ARG A 387 11.93 -0.31 -5.41
CA ARG A 387 10.98 -0.21 -6.52
C ARG A 387 9.53 -0.20 -6.06
N GLN A 388 8.72 0.56 -6.78
CA GLN A 388 7.30 0.66 -6.54
C GLN A 388 6.59 -0.69 -6.76
N PRO A 389 5.45 -0.93 -6.10
CA PRO A 389 4.62 -2.09 -6.37
C PRO A 389 4.25 -2.21 -7.87
N PHE A 390 4.23 -3.43 -8.37
CA PHE A 390 3.87 -3.75 -9.74
C PHE A 390 2.78 -4.82 -9.74
N PRO A 391 1.68 -4.67 -10.50
CA PRO A 391 0.58 -5.62 -10.48
C PRO A 391 1.00 -6.97 -11.07
N GLY A 392 0.41 -8.07 -10.61
CA GLY A 392 0.69 -9.42 -11.13
C GLY A 392 0.50 -9.55 -12.65
N PRO A 393 -0.60 -9.03 -13.23
CA PRO A 393 -0.78 -8.94 -14.69
C PRO A 393 0.17 -7.98 -15.42
N GLY A 394 0.99 -7.23 -14.69
CA GLY A 394 1.96 -6.29 -15.22
C GLY A 394 1.36 -5.21 -16.12
N LEU A 395 2.03 -4.94 -17.24
CA LEU A 395 1.60 -3.95 -18.23
C LEU A 395 0.28 -4.30 -18.93
N ALA A 396 -0.20 -5.55 -18.87
CA ALA A 396 -1.47 -5.94 -19.50
C ALA A 396 -2.68 -5.16 -18.97
N VAL A 397 -2.59 -4.67 -17.72
CA VAL A 397 -3.59 -3.82 -17.05
C VAL A 397 -3.23 -2.33 -17.05
N ARG A 398 -2.21 -1.97 -17.85
CA ARG A 398 -1.83 -0.57 -18.13
C ARG A 398 -1.91 -0.23 -19.61
N ILE A 399 -2.29 -1.21 -20.46
CA ILE A 399 -2.51 -1.01 -21.89
C ILE A 399 -4.01 -1.17 -22.14
N LEU A 400 -4.67 -0.04 -22.31
CA LEU A 400 -6.10 -0.06 -22.63
C LEU A 400 -6.28 -0.59 -24.04
N CYS A 401 -7.29 -1.45 -24.19
CA CYS A 401 -7.62 -2.11 -25.44
C CYS A 401 -9.04 -1.73 -25.82
N ALA A 402 -9.25 -1.43 -27.09
CA ALA A 402 -10.55 -1.00 -27.58
C ALA A 402 -10.88 -1.66 -28.92
N LYS A 403 -12.02 -2.38 -28.94
CA LYS A 403 -12.56 -3.00 -30.17
C LYS A 403 -13.51 -2.09 -30.94
N LYS A 404 -14.02 -1.05 -30.29
CA LYS A 404 -14.92 -0.05 -30.86
C LYS A 404 -14.92 1.20 -29.99
N GLU A 405 -15.34 2.30 -30.59
CA GLU A 405 -15.59 3.56 -29.88
C GLU A 405 -16.73 3.40 -28.85
N ASN A 406 -16.55 3.99 -27.67
CA ASN A 406 -17.50 3.87 -26.57
C ASN A 406 -17.67 5.21 -25.84
N TYR A 407 -18.69 5.96 -26.24
CA TYR A 407 -19.15 7.15 -25.52
C TYR A 407 -20.36 6.83 -24.63
N PRO A 408 -20.59 7.60 -23.56
CA PRO A 408 -21.85 7.55 -22.83
C PRO A 408 -23.01 7.99 -23.75
N PRO A 409 -24.23 7.44 -23.55
CA PRO A 409 -25.41 7.96 -24.24
C PRO A 409 -25.54 9.47 -23.97
N ASN A 410 -25.65 10.28 -25.02
CA ASN A 410 -25.68 11.75 -24.97
C ASN A 410 -24.39 12.46 -24.51
N HIS A 411 -23.20 11.90 -24.82
CA HIS A 411 -21.91 12.53 -24.47
C HIS A 411 -21.78 14.01 -24.85
N LEU A 412 -22.33 14.47 -25.98
CA LEU A 412 -22.30 15.89 -26.36
C LEU A 412 -23.05 16.79 -25.36
N ALA A 413 -24.16 16.32 -24.79
CA ALA A 413 -24.89 17.07 -23.76
C ALA A 413 -24.12 17.06 -22.43
N LEU A 414 -23.53 15.92 -22.07
CA LEU A 414 -22.64 15.80 -20.91
C LEU A 414 -21.45 16.75 -21.03
N GLU A 415 -20.79 16.81 -22.20
CA GLU A 415 -19.68 17.74 -22.45
C GLU A 415 -20.11 19.20 -22.30
N ARG A 416 -21.29 19.59 -22.79
CA ARG A 416 -21.80 20.95 -22.60
C ARG A 416 -21.98 21.27 -21.12
N GLN A 417 -22.56 20.37 -20.35
CA GLN A 417 -22.76 20.56 -18.91
C GLN A 417 -21.43 20.63 -18.15
N VAL A 418 -20.47 19.76 -18.49
CA VAL A 418 -19.11 19.79 -17.95
C VAL A 418 -18.46 21.14 -18.24
N ASN A 419 -18.50 21.62 -19.48
CA ASN A 419 -17.87 22.88 -19.87
C ASN A 419 -18.58 24.10 -19.25
N MET A 420 -19.88 24.03 -18.96
CA MET A 420 -20.56 25.07 -18.18
C MET A 420 -20.03 25.15 -16.74
N LEU A 421 -19.76 24.01 -16.11
CA LEU A 421 -19.16 23.97 -14.77
C LEU A 421 -17.70 24.45 -14.80
N LEU A 422 -16.94 24.03 -15.82
CA LEU A 422 -15.55 24.45 -16.00
C LEU A 422 -15.43 25.96 -16.28
N ALA A 423 -16.43 26.59 -16.89
CA ALA A 423 -16.43 28.03 -17.14
C ALA A 423 -16.41 28.88 -15.86
N GLU A 424 -16.77 28.32 -14.69
CA GLU A 424 -16.57 28.98 -13.39
C GLU A 424 -15.07 29.07 -13.02
N THR A 425 -14.25 28.25 -13.65
CA THR A 425 -12.80 28.22 -13.51
C THR A 425 -12.24 28.81 -14.80
N ASP A 426 -12.15 30.14 -14.87
CA ASP A 426 -11.65 30.86 -16.04
C ASP A 426 -10.41 30.12 -16.59
N ASN A 427 -10.51 29.57 -17.81
CA ASN A 427 -9.47 28.88 -18.59
C ASN A 427 -9.53 27.34 -18.75
N LEU A 428 -10.41 26.60 -18.07
CA LEU A 428 -10.51 25.14 -18.30
C LEU A 428 -11.60 24.73 -19.30
N LYS A 429 -11.30 23.71 -20.11
CA LYS A 429 -12.24 23.03 -21.00
C LYS A 429 -12.14 21.53 -20.84
N GLY A 430 -13.21 20.81 -21.19
CA GLY A 430 -13.30 19.36 -20.98
C GLY A 430 -13.90 18.60 -22.16
N LYS A 431 -13.37 17.38 -22.39
CA LYS A 431 -13.86 16.42 -23.39
C LYS A 431 -13.97 15.02 -22.79
N VAL A 432 -15.04 14.30 -23.11
CA VAL A 432 -15.22 12.92 -22.65
C VAL A 432 -14.40 12.00 -23.53
N LEU A 433 -13.68 11.04 -22.95
CA LEU A 433 -12.90 10.09 -23.74
C LEU A 433 -13.75 8.88 -24.17
N PRO A 434 -13.59 8.38 -25.41
CA PRO A 434 -14.36 7.25 -25.98
C PRO A 434 -13.95 5.86 -25.46
N ILE A 435 -13.47 5.81 -24.21
CA ILE A 435 -12.99 4.59 -23.54
C ILE A 435 -13.63 4.48 -22.17
N LYS A 436 -13.49 3.31 -21.56
CA LYS A 436 -13.83 3.10 -20.16
C LYS A 436 -12.57 2.81 -19.36
N SER A 437 -12.53 3.29 -18.13
CA SER A 437 -11.52 2.93 -17.14
C SER A 437 -12.19 2.30 -15.93
N VAL A 438 -11.45 1.53 -15.15
CA VAL A 438 -11.93 1.06 -13.85
C VAL A 438 -12.01 2.19 -12.82
N GLY A 439 -13.06 2.17 -12.00
CA GLY A 439 -13.17 2.85 -10.71
C GLY A 439 -13.77 1.96 -9.62
N VAL A 440 -13.91 2.51 -8.42
CA VAL A 440 -14.56 1.89 -7.25
C VAL A 440 -15.55 2.88 -6.65
N GLN A 441 -16.81 2.49 -6.53
CA GLN A 441 -17.84 3.31 -5.88
C GLN A 441 -18.63 2.46 -4.89
N GLY A 442 -18.61 2.89 -3.61
CA GLY A 442 -18.99 2.01 -2.51
C GLY A 442 -18.10 0.76 -2.51
N ASP A 443 -18.72 -0.42 -2.46
CA ASP A 443 -18.02 -1.70 -2.42
C ASP A 443 -17.83 -2.36 -3.80
N ASN A 444 -18.29 -1.71 -4.88
CA ASN A 444 -18.33 -2.32 -6.21
C ASN A 444 -17.34 -1.68 -7.19
N ARG A 445 -16.73 -2.54 -8.02
CA ARG A 445 -15.94 -2.13 -9.18
C ARG A 445 -16.87 -1.59 -10.27
N THR A 446 -16.50 -0.48 -10.88
CA THR A 446 -17.29 0.17 -11.95
C THR A 446 -16.42 0.50 -13.16
N TYR A 447 -17.02 0.54 -14.35
CA TYR A 447 -16.34 0.91 -15.60
C TYR A 447 -17.07 2.08 -16.25
N ARG A 448 -16.43 3.25 -16.23
CA ARG A 448 -16.99 4.55 -16.59
C ARG A 448 -15.97 5.35 -17.41
N HIS A 449 -16.39 6.50 -17.93
CA HIS A 449 -15.62 7.25 -18.90
C HIS A 449 -14.64 8.22 -18.22
N PRO A 450 -13.38 8.28 -18.65
CA PRO A 450 -12.50 9.38 -18.29
C PRO A 450 -12.94 10.68 -18.97
N LEU A 451 -12.69 11.80 -18.30
CA LEU A 451 -12.81 13.15 -18.85
C LEU A 451 -11.41 13.75 -18.93
N VAL A 452 -11.00 14.22 -20.12
CA VAL A 452 -9.81 15.07 -20.24
C VAL A 452 -10.21 16.52 -20.01
N ILE A 453 -9.43 17.23 -19.21
CA ILE A 453 -9.49 18.68 -19.04
C ILE A 453 -8.17 19.31 -19.48
N TYR A 454 -8.21 20.52 -20.01
CA TYR A 454 -7.04 21.22 -20.54
C TYR A 454 -7.23 22.73 -20.44
N GLY A 455 -6.11 23.47 -20.47
CA GLY A 455 -6.04 24.91 -20.22
C GLY A 455 -5.04 25.27 -19.12
N ASP A 456 -4.92 26.57 -18.83
CA ASP A 456 -4.04 27.09 -17.78
C ASP A 456 -4.66 26.84 -16.40
N THR A 457 -3.87 26.32 -15.46
CA THR A 457 -4.38 25.93 -14.13
C THR A 457 -3.27 25.68 -13.11
N THR A 458 -3.65 25.40 -11.86
CA THR A 458 -2.78 24.98 -10.75
C THR A 458 -3.20 23.61 -10.20
N TRP A 459 -2.35 22.99 -9.38
CA TRP A 459 -2.69 21.70 -8.74
C TRP A 459 -3.93 21.80 -7.82
N ASP A 460 -4.05 22.89 -7.08
CA ASP A 460 -5.20 23.14 -6.18
C ASP A 460 -6.52 23.23 -6.96
N GLU A 461 -6.51 23.94 -8.09
CA GLU A 461 -7.67 24.02 -8.98
C GLU A 461 -8.03 22.64 -9.57
N LEU A 462 -7.04 21.91 -10.08
CA LEU A 462 -7.21 20.57 -10.65
C LEU A 462 -7.83 19.60 -9.64
N LYS A 463 -7.36 19.61 -8.40
CA LYS A 463 -7.87 18.75 -7.32
C LYS A 463 -9.31 19.08 -6.96
N ASN A 464 -9.61 20.37 -6.82
CA ASN A 464 -10.95 20.84 -6.50
C ASN A 464 -11.95 20.54 -7.62
N ILE A 465 -11.60 20.85 -8.87
CA ILE A 465 -12.50 20.66 -10.01
C ILE A 465 -12.69 19.19 -10.35
N SER A 466 -11.63 18.37 -10.25
CA SER A 466 -11.69 16.91 -10.41
C SER A 466 -12.73 16.28 -9.48
N THR A 467 -12.68 16.65 -8.19
CA THR A 467 -13.63 16.17 -7.18
C THR A 467 -15.06 16.60 -7.48
N LYS A 468 -15.27 17.87 -7.87
CA LYS A 468 -16.60 18.39 -8.22
C LYS A 468 -17.19 17.65 -9.42
N LEU A 469 -16.43 17.54 -10.51
CA LEU A 469 -16.85 16.89 -11.75
C LEU A 469 -17.31 15.45 -11.51
N ILE A 470 -16.51 14.69 -10.78
CA ILE A 470 -16.79 13.28 -10.49
C ILE A 470 -18.03 13.09 -9.62
N ASN A 471 -18.25 13.99 -8.65
CA ASN A 471 -19.42 13.91 -7.78
C ASN A 471 -20.71 14.29 -8.52
N GLN A 472 -20.61 15.20 -9.49
CA GLN A 472 -21.76 15.70 -10.25
C GLN A 472 -22.14 14.77 -11.42
N PHE A 473 -21.15 14.19 -12.11
CA PHE A 473 -21.36 13.44 -13.34
C PHE A 473 -21.09 11.95 -13.14
N LYS A 474 -22.16 11.17 -12.99
CA LYS A 474 -22.07 9.72 -12.70
C LYS A 474 -21.46 8.92 -13.84
N GLU A 475 -21.43 9.44 -15.06
CA GLU A 475 -20.81 8.82 -16.22
C GLU A 475 -19.28 8.86 -16.15
N ILE A 476 -18.73 9.75 -15.33
CA ILE A 476 -17.31 10.04 -15.21
C ILE A 476 -16.75 9.35 -13.96
N ASN A 477 -15.60 8.70 -14.07
CA ASN A 477 -14.86 8.14 -12.92
C ASN A 477 -13.42 8.61 -12.81
N ARG A 478 -12.90 9.29 -13.84
CA ARG A 478 -11.56 9.86 -13.87
C ARG A 478 -11.59 11.22 -14.54
N VAL A 479 -10.80 12.13 -13.99
CA VAL A 479 -10.43 13.39 -14.63
C VAL A 479 -8.93 13.35 -14.88
N VAL A 480 -8.54 13.58 -16.13
CA VAL A 480 -7.13 13.66 -16.54
C VAL A 480 -6.83 15.04 -17.10
N TYR A 481 -5.69 15.61 -16.76
CA TYR A 481 -5.23 16.88 -17.30
C TYR A 481 -4.36 16.66 -18.53
N GLY A 482 -4.69 17.33 -19.64
CA GLY A 482 -3.92 17.31 -20.88
C GLY A 482 -2.73 18.26 -20.82
N PHE A 483 -1.54 17.73 -20.58
CA PHE A 483 -0.33 18.55 -20.42
C PHE A 483 0.12 19.13 -21.76
N GLY A 484 0.28 20.45 -21.83
CA GLY A 484 0.67 21.15 -23.06
C GLY A 484 -0.40 21.18 -24.16
N ILE A 485 -1.63 20.75 -23.86
CA ILE A 485 -2.75 20.78 -24.80
C ILE A 485 -3.48 22.11 -24.66
N SER A 486 -3.40 22.97 -25.68
CA SER A 486 -4.13 24.25 -25.72
C SER A 486 -5.55 24.12 -26.29
N ASN A 487 -5.78 23.14 -27.18
CA ASN A 487 -7.08 22.90 -27.79
C ASN A 487 -7.28 21.42 -28.15
N ILE A 488 -8.52 20.94 -28.03
CA ILE A 488 -8.95 19.61 -28.49
C ILE A 488 -10.15 19.81 -29.42
N GLU A 489 -9.91 19.71 -30.72
CA GLU A 489 -10.96 19.77 -31.75
C GLU A 489 -11.62 18.41 -31.94
N ASN A 490 -10.78 17.36 -31.98
CA ASN A 490 -11.21 15.99 -32.19
C ASN A 490 -10.52 15.04 -31.21
N VAL A 491 -11.28 14.08 -30.70
CA VAL A 491 -10.80 12.94 -29.92
C VAL A 491 -11.07 11.71 -30.77
N GLN A 492 -10.02 10.99 -31.17
CA GLN A 492 -10.14 9.80 -31.99
C GLN A 492 -9.65 8.57 -31.24
N LEU A 493 -10.45 7.51 -31.27
CA LEU A 493 -10.06 6.20 -30.79
C LEU A 493 -9.34 5.42 -31.89
N SER A 494 -8.18 4.85 -31.57
CA SER A 494 -7.52 3.82 -32.37
C SER A 494 -7.97 2.43 -31.89
N LEU A 495 -8.43 1.58 -32.80
CA LEU A 495 -8.75 0.20 -32.42
C LEU A 495 -7.47 -0.55 -32.07
N SER A 496 -7.46 -1.21 -30.92
CA SER A 496 -6.23 -1.77 -30.38
C SER A 496 -6.48 -2.96 -29.46
N GLU A 497 -5.54 -3.90 -29.50
CA GLU A 497 -5.46 -5.05 -28.59
C GLU A 497 -4.13 -5.05 -27.84
N LEU A 498 -3.89 -6.06 -26.99
CA LEU A 498 -2.57 -6.28 -26.42
C LEU A 498 -1.66 -6.84 -27.51
N ALA A 499 -0.75 -6.00 -28.01
CA ALA A 499 0.18 -6.33 -29.08
C ALA A 499 1.62 -6.02 -28.67
N GLU A 500 2.59 -6.77 -29.21
CA GLU A 500 4.00 -6.70 -28.81
C GLU A 500 4.62 -5.31 -29.00
N ASP A 501 4.25 -4.62 -30.08
CA ASP A 501 4.67 -3.25 -30.36
C ASP A 501 4.13 -2.26 -29.31
N ARG A 502 2.86 -2.36 -28.93
CA ARG A 502 2.25 -1.54 -27.86
C ARG A 502 2.86 -1.84 -26.48
N ILE A 503 3.20 -3.10 -26.21
CA ILE A 503 3.90 -3.49 -24.97
C ILE A 503 5.29 -2.86 -24.92
N LYS A 504 6.07 -2.96 -26.00
CA LYS A 504 7.40 -2.32 -26.10
C LYS A 504 7.32 -0.80 -25.99
N LEU A 505 6.32 -0.20 -26.61
CA LEU A 505 6.04 1.24 -26.52
C LEU A 505 5.83 1.65 -25.05
N LEU A 506 4.95 0.94 -24.33
CA LEU A 506 4.70 1.25 -22.92
C LEU A 506 5.91 0.94 -22.03
N GLN A 507 6.68 -0.11 -22.31
CA GLN A 507 7.93 -0.40 -21.58
C GLN A 507 8.92 0.76 -21.68
N LYS A 508 9.08 1.35 -22.87
CA LYS A 508 9.93 2.52 -23.09
C LYS A 508 9.41 3.75 -22.34
N ALA A 509 8.10 4.01 -22.43
CA ALA A 509 7.47 5.13 -21.73
C ALA A 509 7.57 4.99 -20.20
N ASP A 510 7.27 3.81 -19.66
CA ASP A 510 7.37 3.51 -18.22
C ASP A 510 8.81 3.71 -17.74
N LYS A 511 9.82 3.26 -18.52
CA LYS A 511 11.23 3.48 -18.18
C LYS A 511 11.60 4.97 -18.03
N ILE A 512 11.19 5.83 -18.96
CA ILE A 512 11.47 7.27 -18.88
C ILE A 512 10.93 7.85 -17.57
N VAL A 513 9.70 7.48 -17.20
CA VAL A 513 9.08 7.94 -15.96
C VAL A 513 9.80 7.39 -14.73
N GLN A 514 10.14 6.09 -14.72
CA GLN A 514 10.83 5.46 -13.59
C GLN A 514 12.25 6.03 -13.38
N ASP A 515 12.97 6.33 -14.46
CA ASP A 515 14.29 6.98 -14.38
C ASP A 515 14.15 8.40 -13.82
N ALA A 516 13.17 9.18 -14.29
CA ALA A 516 12.94 10.55 -13.82
C ALA A 516 12.59 10.63 -12.32
N ILE A 517 11.76 9.72 -11.80
CA ILE A 517 11.44 9.70 -10.37
C ILE A 517 12.61 9.22 -9.51
N PHE A 518 13.46 8.33 -10.05
CA PHE A 518 14.63 7.86 -9.36
C PHE A 518 15.70 8.96 -9.25
N GLU A 519 15.97 9.67 -10.36
CA GLU A 519 16.89 10.82 -10.39
C GLU A 519 16.51 11.93 -9.40
N LYS A 520 15.21 12.07 -9.12
CA LYS A 520 14.67 13.08 -8.19
C LYS A 520 14.51 12.58 -6.74
N ASP A 521 14.91 11.34 -6.44
CA ASP A 521 14.70 10.64 -5.15
C ASP A 521 13.22 10.57 -4.70
N LEU A 522 12.27 10.63 -5.63
CA LEU A 522 10.83 10.62 -5.36
C LEU A 522 10.24 9.22 -5.18
N THR A 523 11.08 8.18 -5.23
CA THR A 523 10.63 6.78 -5.18
C THR A 523 9.98 6.42 -3.83
N LYS A 524 10.36 7.13 -2.76
CA LYS A 524 9.79 6.94 -1.41
C LYS A 524 8.52 7.74 -1.19
N ASP A 525 8.41 8.89 -1.83
CA ASP A 525 7.28 9.81 -1.69
C ASP A 525 6.09 9.34 -2.54
N ILE A 526 6.36 8.85 -3.74
CA ILE A 526 5.34 8.30 -4.63
C ILE A 526 5.15 6.82 -4.33
N TRP A 527 4.01 6.47 -3.74
CA TRP A 527 3.66 5.08 -3.42
C TRP A 527 3.68 4.18 -4.66
N GLN A 528 3.04 4.64 -5.74
CA GLN A 528 3.02 3.94 -7.01
C GLN A 528 2.79 4.93 -8.15
N PHE A 529 3.43 4.72 -9.30
CA PHE A 529 3.27 5.55 -10.48
C PHE A 529 2.96 4.68 -11.71
N PRO A 530 1.69 4.27 -11.93
CA PRO A 530 1.31 3.67 -13.19
C PRO A 530 1.51 4.63 -14.36
N VAL A 531 2.15 4.12 -15.40
CA VAL A 531 2.19 4.72 -16.73
C VAL A 531 1.25 3.89 -17.60
N VAL A 532 0.26 4.54 -18.21
CA VAL A 532 -0.84 3.85 -18.90
C VAL A 532 -0.87 4.28 -20.37
N LEU A 533 -0.99 3.30 -21.27
CA LEU A 533 -1.14 3.53 -22.71
C LEU A 533 -2.63 3.55 -23.07
N LEU A 534 -3.09 4.68 -23.60
CA LEU A 534 -4.45 4.88 -24.09
C LEU A 534 -4.47 4.84 -25.62
N PRO A 535 -5.39 4.08 -26.23
CA PRO A 535 -5.58 4.09 -27.67
C PRO A 535 -6.45 5.26 -28.12
N VAL A 536 -6.12 6.46 -27.63
CA VAL A 536 -6.80 7.71 -27.92
C VAL A 536 -5.74 8.69 -28.39
N ASN A 537 -6.06 9.39 -29.48
CA ASN A 537 -5.27 10.51 -29.97
C ASN A 537 -6.11 11.79 -30.04
N PHE A 538 -5.41 12.92 -30.00
CA PHE A 538 -6.00 14.25 -30.05
C PHE A 538 -5.54 14.94 -31.32
N ASN A 539 -6.46 15.62 -32.00
CA ASN A 539 -6.18 16.42 -33.19
C ASN A 539 -5.44 15.66 -34.32
N ASN A 540 -5.68 14.34 -34.44
CA ASN A 540 -5.10 13.46 -35.45
C ASN A 540 -3.55 13.37 -35.43
N GLN A 541 -2.93 13.66 -34.29
CA GLN A 541 -1.49 13.49 -34.10
C GLN A 541 -1.23 12.13 -33.46
N GLY A 542 -0.26 11.35 -33.93
CA GLY A 542 0.07 10.04 -33.34
C GLY A 542 -1.08 9.02 -33.34
N LYS A 543 -0.99 8.01 -32.46
CA LYS A 543 -1.99 6.95 -32.31
C LYS A 543 -2.40 6.71 -30.86
N GLU A 544 -1.50 6.93 -29.92
CA GLU A 544 -1.66 6.55 -28.53
C GLU A 544 -1.33 7.73 -27.61
N SER A 545 -1.99 7.85 -26.47
CA SER A 545 -1.66 8.82 -25.42
C SER A 545 -1.13 8.11 -24.19
N ILE A 546 -0.22 8.76 -23.45
CA ILE A 546 0.26 8.27 -22.15
C ILE A 546 -0.50 8.97 -21.03
N VAL A 547 -0.96 8.21 -20.03
CA VAL A 547 -1.40 8.77 -18.76
C VAL A 547 -0.35 8.52 -17.70
N LEU A 548 0.03 9.60 -17.02
CA LEU A 548 0.83 9.62 -15.81
C LEU A 548 -0.11 9.53 -14.59
N ARG A 549 0.07 8.51 -13.75
CA ARG A 549 -0.78 8.25 -12.57
C ARG A 549 0.00 8.19 -11.26
N PRO A 550 0.75 9.21 -10.84
CA PRO A 550 1.45 9.13 -9.56
C PRO A 550 0.44 9.23 -8.41
N VAL A 551 0.49 8.27 -7.48
CA VAL A 551 -0.38 8.24 -6.30
C VAL A 551 0.42 8.23 -5.01
N GLU A 552 -0.09 8.95 -4.02
CA GLU A 552 0.34 8.87 -2.63
C GLU A 552 -0.69 8.10 -1.82
N SER A 553 -0.22 7.21 -0.94
CA SER A 553 -1.11 6.39 -0.11
C SER A 553 -0.36 5.89 1.11
N MET A 554 -1.11 5.70 2.21
CA MET A 554 -0.59 5.03 3.40
C MET A 554 -0.94 3.53 3.43
N ASP A 555 -1.99 3.10 2.72
CA ASP A 555 -2.61 1.78 2.90
C ASP A 555 -3.14 1.12 1.61
N ALA A 556 -2.95 1.78 0.46
CA ALA A 556 -3.52 1.44 -0.84
C ALA A 556 -5.05 1.35 -0.88
N MET A 557 -5.78 1.60 0.20
CA MET A 557 -7.25 1.62 0.27
C MET A 557 -7.80 2.97 -0.16
N SER A 558 -7.20 4.05 0.35
CA SER A 558 -7.36 5.40 -0.18
C SER A 558 -6.04 5.88 -0.77
N ALA A 559 -6.12 6.65 -1.86
CA ALA A 559 -4.92 7.21 -2.47
C ALA A 559 -5.20 8.61 -3.01
N GLY A 560 -4.34 9.55 -2.63
CA GLY A 560 -4.28 10.89 -3.20
C GLY A 560 -3.52 10.88 -4.52
N VAL A 561 -3.70 11.94 -5.28
CA VAL A 561 -2.85 12.25 -6.43
C VAL A 561 -1.56 12.81 -5.87
N TYR A 562 -0.42 12.27 -6.27
CA TYR A 562 0.85 12.92 -5.93
C TYR A 562 1.07 14.08 -6.90
N GLU A 563 1.34 15.26 -6.38
CA GLU A 563 1.49 16.50 -7.17
C GLU A 563 2.98 16.70 -7.51
N LEU A 564 3.38 16.26 -8.69
CA LEU A 564 4.74 16.51 -9.20
C LEU A 564 4.93 18.00 -9.49
N ASP A 565 6.15 18.51 -9.27
CA ASP A 565 6.45 19.86 -9.72
C ASP A 565 6.25 19.98 -11.24
N TRP A 566 5.65 21.08 -11.68
CA TRP A 566 5.27 21.31 -13.07
C TRP A 566 6.45 21.15 -14.05
N MET A 567 7.66 21.48 -13.61
CA MET A 567 8.87 21.39 -14.43
C MET A 567 9.29 19.92 -14.63
N THR A 568 9.18 19.09 -13.61
CA THR A 568 9.39 17.63 -13.72
C THR A 568 8.34 16.99 -14.61
N VAL A 569 7.06 17.35 -14.48
CA VAL A 569 6.00 16.86 -15.39
C VAL A 569 6.31 17.26 -16.83
N LYS A 570 6.73 18.52 -17.06
CA LYS A 570 7.13 19.01 -18.38
C LYS A 570 8.27 18.20 -18.98
N LYS A 571 9.36 17.98 -18.24
CA LYS A 571 10.50 17.19 -18.71
C LYS A 571 10.06 15.78 -19.13
N ILE A 572 9.29 15.11 -18.28
CA ILE A 572 8.75 13.78 -18.58
C ILE A 572 7.87 13.81 -19.84
N ALA A 573 6.99 14.82 -19.96
CA ALA A 573 6.11 14.94 -21.12
C ALA A 573 6.88 15.17 -22.41
N ASP A 574 7.87 16.06 -22.40
CA ASP A 574 8.73 16.35 -23.56
C ASP A 574 9.49 15.08 -24.00
N ASP A 575 10.06 14.33 -23.05
CA ASP A 575 10.78 13.08 -23.33
C ASP A 575 9.86 11.98 -23.91
N LEU A 576 8.62 11.91 -23.42
CA LEU A 576 7.60 10.96 -23.91
C LEU A 576 7.11 11.33 -25.31
N LEU A 577 6.87 12.61 -25.59
CA LEU A 577 6.37 13.09 -26.88
C LEU A 577 7.38 12.92 -28.03
N ILE A 578 8.66 12.70 -27.73
CA ILE A 578 9.68 12.32 -28.72
C ILE A 578 9.45 10.90 -29.24
N ILE A 579 8.79 10.02 -28.49
CA ILE A 579 8.57 8.63 -28.90
C ILE A 579 7.53 8.61 -30.04
N PRO A 580 7.83 7.95 -31.18
CA PRO A 580 6.87 7.79 -32.26
C PRO A 580 5.55 7.16 -31.78
N ASP A 581 4.46 7.53 -32.45
CA ASP A 581 3.08 7.13 -32.15
C ASP A 581 2.48 7.71 -30.85
N ILE A 582 3.25 8.36 -29.96
CA ILE A 582 2.69 9.06 -28.78
C ILE A 582 2.16 10.44 -29.20
N SER A 583 0.87 10.66 -28.99
CA SER A 583 0.14 11.88 -29.38
C SER A 583 0.05 12.92 -28.28
N ALA A 584 -0.06 12.48 -27.04
CA ALA A 584 -0.28 13.34 -25.89
C ALA A 584 0.16 12.67 -24.59
N VAL A 585 0.43 13.52 -23.61
CA VAL A 585 0.71 13.12 -22.23
C VAL A 585 -0.36 13.72 -21.34
N LEU A 586 -1.04 12.86 -20.59
CA LEU A 586 -2.13 13.18 -19.70
C LEU A 586 -1.70 12.91 -18.26
N TYR A 587 -2.25 13.65 -17.30
CA TYR A 587 -1.97 13.47 -15.87
C TYR A 587 -3.27 13.16 -15.14
N ASP A 588 -3.37 12.00 -14.48
CA ASP A 588 -4.61 11.62 -13.79
C ASP A 588 -4.70 12.27 -12.41
N VAL A 589 -5.61 13.23 -12.31
CA VAL A 589 -5.86 14.07 -11.14
C VAL A 589 -7.04 13.56 -10.29
N THR A 590 -7.34 12.27 -10.36
CA THR A 590 -8.45 11.65 -9.62
C THR A 590 -8.00 11.02 -8.31
N SER A 591 -8.72 11.15 -7.19
CA SER A 591 -8.38 10.37 -5.99
C SER A 591 -9.00 8.96 -6.01
N LYS A 592 -8.48 8.05 -5.17
CA LYS A 592 -9.14 6.78 -4.83
C LYS A 592 -9.80 6.89 -3.46
N PRO A 593 -11.12 6.67 -3.34
CA PRO A 593 -12.15 6.56 -4.40
C PRO A 593 -12.42 7.92 -5.11
N PRO A 594 -13.07 7.93 -6.29
CA PRO A 594 -13.77 6.82 -6.93
C PRO A 594 -13.02 6.15 -8.09
N ALA A 595 -11.80 6.58 -8.38
CA ALA A 595 -10.91 5.84 -9.26
C ALA A 595 -10.22 4.68 -8.53
N THR A 596 -9.52 3.82 -9.28
CA THR A 596 -8.53 2.88 -8.74
C THR A 596 -7.11 3.35 -9.08
N ILE A 597 -6.09 2.69 -8.52
CA ILE A 597 -4.69 2.99 -8.86
C ILE A 597 -4.41 2.65 -10.33
N GLU A 598 -4.72 1.43 -10.76
CA GLU A 598 -4.59 0.97 -12.15
C GLU A 598 -5.83 1.38 -13.00
N TRP A 599 -5.68 1.36 -14.34
CA TRP A 599 -6.67 1.84 -15.33
C TRP A 599 -7.35 0.72 -16.17
N GLU A 600 -6.56 -0.32 -16.51
CA GLU A 600 -6.83 -1.63 -17.17
C GLU A 600 -7.27 -1.73 -18.64
#